data_AF-A0A501WTK4-F1
#
_entry.id   AF-A0A501WTK4-F1
#
_cell.length_a   1.000
_cell.length_b   1.000
_cell.length_c   1.000
_cell.angle_alpha   90.00
_cell.angle_beta   90.00
_cell.angle_gamma   90.00
#
_symmetry.space_group_name_H-M   'P 1'
#
loop_
_entity.id
_entity.type
_entity.pdbx_description
1 polymer ?
#
loop_
_entity_poly.entity_id
_entity_poly.type
_entity_poly.pdbx_seq_one_letter_code
_entity_poly.pdbx_strand_id
1 'polypeptide(L)'
;MKFYPSDWRADPRLRMCSLAARGLWMEMLALMHEATPYGHLLISGISPTDAQLAVLAGAPSDQIPDLLGELESAGVFSRTRSGAIYSRRMTRDDKKSAQARKNGKNGGNPILCNSKGNTPPDNPQDKGGDKTQKPEARSQKPERENIPLSQKSSARSSEPVSEQPFEVPDRSGEQSRFPEFWGAYPLKANMVKAEAEFITATLRGADPEVVISAARRFAASQQGKDPTYIPQPANWLKNRRWTDEIPAAAPPDPEQARRIRALEATARRFA
;
A
#
# COMPACT_ATOMS: atom_id res chain seq x y z
N MET A 1 18.71 8.29 -8.05
CA MET A 1 18.17 9.66 -8.00
C MET A 1 16.99 9.70 -8.94
N LYS A 2 15.85 10.24 -8.51
CA LYS A 2 14.71 10.39 -9.42
C LYS A 2 14.93 11.64 -10.26
N PHE A 3 15.00 11.47 -11.58
CA PHE A 3 15.14 12.58 -12.52
C PHE A 3 13.76 13.13 -12.88
N TYR A 4 13.61 14.45 -12.82
CA TYR A 4 12.37 15.15 -13.13
C TYR A 4 12.66 16.12 -14.29
N PRO A 5 12.27 15.78 -15.54
CA PRO A 5 12.52 16.64 -16.70
C PRO A 5 11.96 18.06 -16.55
N SER A 6 10.81 18.20 -15.86
CA SER A 6 10.19 19.50 -15.59
C SER A 6 11.08 20.38 -14.71
N ASP A 7 11.58 19.87 -13.58
CA ASP A 7 12.49 20.61 -12.69
C ASP A 7 13.76 21.01 -13.44
N TRP A 8 14.32 20.09 -14.23
CA TRP A 8 15.52 20.33 -15.03
C TRP A 8 15.32 21.46 -16.04
N ARG A 9 14.18 21.48 -16.73
CA ARG A 9 13.84 22.53 -17.70
C ARG A 9 13.47 23.86 -17.05
N ALA A 10 12.97 23.83 -15.82
CA ALA A 10 12.45 25.00 -15.12
C ALA A 10 13.51 25.79 -14.34
N ASP A 11 14.70 25.23 -14.06
CA ASP A 11 15.76 25.94 -13.31
C ASP A 11 16.34 27.12 -14.11
N PRO A 12 16.04 28.38 -13.76
CA PRO A 12 16.50 29.52 -14.54
C PRO A 12 18.02 29.70 -14.46
N ARG A 13 18.63 29.39 -13.30
CA ARG A 13 20.07 29.59 -13.06
C ARG A 13 20.89 28.73 -14.00
N LEU A 14 20.49 27.46 -14.10
CA LEU A 14 21.13 26.50 -14.98
C LEU A 14 20.82 26.78 -16.47
N ARG A 15 19.66 27.36 -16.77
CA ARG A 15 19.29 27.75 -18.15
C ARG A 15 20.04 28.98 -18.67
N MET A 16 20.55 29.83 -17.77
CA MET A 16 21.42 30.95 -18.12
C MET A 16 22.85 30.49 -18.42
N CYS A 17 23.25 29.28 -17.99
CA CYS A 17 24.55 28.70 -18.33
C CYS A 17 24.59 28.16 -19.77
N SER A 18 25.80 28.08 -20.32
CA SER A 18 26.12 27.46 -21.60
C SER A 18 25.69 26.00 -21.66
N LEU A 19 25.48 25.48 -22.88
CA LEU A 19 25.13 24.07 -23.07
C LEU A 19 26.21 23.13 -22.54
N ALA A 20 27.48 23.50 -22.69
CA ALA A 20 28.61 22.74 -22.17
C ALA A 20 28.61 22.69 -20.64
N ALA A 21 28.40 23.83 -19.96
CA ALA A 21 28.31 23.87 -18.49
C ALA A 21 27.13 23.05 -17.97
N ARG A 22 25.99 23.12 -18.67
CA ARG A 22 24.81 22.30 -18.35
C ARG A 22 25.07 20.80 -18.52
N GLY A 23 25.81 20.41 -19.56
CA GLY A 23 26.24 19.04 -19.79
C GLY A 23 27.21 18.56 -18.70
N LEU A 24 28.24 19.35 -18.39
CA LEU A 24 29.20 19.07 -17.32
C LEU A 24 28.48 18.87 -15.99
N TRP A 25 27.48 19.70 -15.67
CA TRP A 25 26.69 19.54 -14.45
C TRP A 25 25.93 18.21 -14.40
N MET A 26 25.41 17.72 -15.52
CA MET A 26 24.75 16.40 -15.57
C MET A 26 25.72 15.25 -15.28
N GLU A 27 26.90 15.28 -15.89
CA GLU A 27 27.95 14.28 -15.64
C GLU A 27 28.38 14.32 -14.17
N MET A 28 28.57 15.52 -13.62
CA MET A 28 28.87 15.69 -12.19
C MET A 28 27.77 15.12 -11.28
N LEU A 29 26.48 15.33 -11.61
CA LEU A 29 25.37 14.75 -10.86
C LEU A 29 25.37 13.21 -10.91
N ALA A 30 25.76 12.62 -12.05
CA ALA A 30 25.91 11.17 -12.18
C ALA A 30 27.04 10.66 -11.26
N LEU A 31 28.21 11.30 -11.27
CA LEU A 31 29.32 10.95 -10.37
C LEU A 31 28.93 11.08 -8.89
N MET A 32 28.27 12.18 -8.51
CA MET A 32 27.81 12.42 -7.14
C MET A 32 26.74 11.42 -6.67
N HIS A 33 26.07 10.73 -7.60
CA HIS A 33 25.06 9.73 -7.29
C HIS A 33 25.67 8.44 -6.75
N GLU A 34 26.89 8.12 -7.18
CA GLU A 34 27.65 6.94 -6.77
C GLU A 34 28.64 7.27 -5.64
N ALA A 35 28.92 8.57 -5.43
CA ALA A 35 29.84 9.03 -4.42
C ALA A 35 29.38 8.76 -2.97
N THR A 36 30.37 8.60 -2.09
CA THR A 36 30.18 8.53 -0.64
C THR A 36 31.03 9.62 0.01
N PRO A 37 30.45 10.63 0.69
CA PRO A 37 29.01 10.84 0.97
C PRO A 37 28.16 11.22 -0.25
N TYR A 38 26.90 10.77 -0.27
CA TYR A 38 25.97 11.01 -1.37
C TYR A 38 25.82 12.50 -1.70
N GLY A 39 25.79 12.83 -2.99
CA GLY A 39 25.59 14.19 -3.47
C GLY A 39 26.83 15.09 -3.40
N HIS A 40 28.00 14.55 -3.08
CA HIS A 40 29.28 15.26 -3.07
C HIS A 40 30.17 14.74 -4.20
N LEU A 41 30.91 15.63 -4.88
CA LEU A 41 31.80 15.26 -5.98
C LEU A 41 33.09 14.68 -5.41
N LEU A 42 33.02 13.42 -4.99
CA LEU A 42 34.11 12.70 -4.39
C LEU A 42 34.25 11.33 -5.03
N ILE A 43 35.48 10.96 -5.35
CA ILE A 43 35.85 9.66 -5.90
C ILE A 43 36.78 9.03 -4.88
N SER A 44 36.34 7.92 -4.29
CA SER A 44 37.06 7.26 -3.20
C SER A 44 37.42 8.22 -2.04
N GLY A 45 36.57 9.22 -1.77
CA GLY A 45 36.75 10.22 -0.72
C GLY A 45 37.58 11.45 -1.10
N ILE A 46 38.10 11.53 -2.33
CA ILE A 46 38.94 12.64 -2.82
C ILE A 46 38.17 13.46 -3.85
N SER A 47 38.27 14.79 -3.80
CA SER A 47 37.71 15.65 -4.85
C SER A 47 38.58 15.54 -6.11
N PRO A 48 37.99 15.20 -7.27
CA PRO A 48 38.76 15.07 -8.50
C PRO A 48 39.38 16.42 -8.90
N THR A 49 40.60 16.39 -9.43
CA THR A 49 41.22 17.57 -10.05
C THR A 49 40.53 17.91 -11.36
N ASP A 50 40.69 19.13 -11.87
CA ASP A 50 40.07 19.55 -13.13
C ASP A 50 40.44 18.63 -14.31
N ALA A 51 41.69 18.16 -14.36
CA ALA A 51 42.14 17.20 -15.36
C ALA A 51 41.47 15.83 -15.22
N GLN A 52 41.28 15.33 -13.99
CA GLN A 52 40.55 14.08 -13.76
C GLN A 52 39.06 14.24 -14.08
N LEU A 53 38.48 15.39 -13.73
CA LEU A 53 37.08 15.69 -14.03
C LEU A 53 36.85 15.79 -15.55
N ALA A 54 37.81 16.35 -16.30
CA ALA A 54 37.78 16.37 -17.77
C ALA A 54 37.65 14.95 -18.36
N VAL A 55 38.50 14.03 -17.88
CA VAL A 55 38.48 12.62 -18.31
C VAL A 55 37.15 11.95 -17.98
N LEU A 56 36.63 12.18 -16.77
CA LEU A 56 35.39 11.56 -16.31
C LEU A 56 34.15 12.11 -17.02
N ALA A 57 34.12 13.41 -17.30
CA ALA A 57 33.02 14.08 -17.97
C ALA A 57 33.10 14.00 -19.51
N GLY A 58 34.18 13.43 -20.06
CA GLY A 58 34.42 13.37 -21.51
C GLY A 58 34.54 14.76 -22.15
N ALA A 59 35.10 15.73 -21.43
CA ALA A 59 35.25 17.12 -21.85
C ALA A 59 36.73 17.49 -21.94
N PRO A 60 37.10 18.49 -22.76
CA PRO A 60 38.49 18.92 -22.86
C PRO A 60 38.92 19.68 -21.59
N SER A 61 40.13 19.41 -21.10
CA SER A 61 40.59 19.87 -19.78
C SER A 61 40.80 21.37 -19.67
N ASP A 62 40.99 22.05 -20.80
CA ASP A 62 41.10 23.50 -20.90
C ASP A 62 39.77 24.22 -20.62
N GLN A 63 38.64 23.59 -20.93
CA GLN A 63 37.31 24.17 -20.72
C GLN A 63 36.78 23.98 -19.30
N ILE A 64 37.24 22.98 -18.56
CA ILE A 64 36.72 22.66 -17.22
C ILE A 64 36.72 23.86 -16.26
N PRO A 65 37.81 24.64 -16.12
CA PRO A 65 37.84 25.78 -15.21
C PRO A 65 36.78 26.84 -15.54
N ASP A 66 36.60 27.15 -16.82
CA ASP A 66 35.63 28.14 -17.29
C ASP A 66 34.19 27.66 -17.06
N LEU A 67 33.91 26.39 -17.37
CA LEU A 67 32.59 25.78 -17.16
C LEU A 67 32.24 25.69 -15.67
N LEU A 68 33.21 25.35 -14.81
CA LEU A 68 33.02 25.36 -13.36
C LEU A 68 32.79 26.78 -12.84
N GLY A 69 33.54 27.77 -13.34
CA GLY A 69 33.36 29.19 -13.00
C GLY A 69 31.99 29.72 -13.40
N GLU A 70 31.47 29.32 -14.56
CA GLU A 70 30.13 29.66 -15.02
C GLU A 70 29.04 29.08 -14.08
N LEU A 71 29.15 27.78 -13.74
CA LEU A 71 28.23 27.11 -12.83
C LEU A 71 28.29 27.69 -11.41
N GLU A 72 29.48 28.09 -10.94
CA GLU A 72 29.70 28.71 -9.64
C GLU A 72 29.11 30.13 -9.60
N SER A 73 29.31 30.92 -10.66
CA SER A 73 28.76 32.28 -10.79
C SER A 73 27.23 32.28 -10.90
N ALA A 74 26.68 31.33 -11.66
CA ALA A 74 25.24 31.07 -11.66
C ALA A 74 24.76 30.49 -10.33
N GLY A 75 25.67 29.98 -9.49
CA GLY A 75 25.43 29.36 -8.19
C GLY A 75 24.54 28.13 -8.28
N VAL A 76 24.81 27.25 -9.24
CA VAL A 76 24.15 25.95 -9.41
C VAL A 76 24.50 25.02 -8.26
N PHE A 77 25.79 24.96 -7.89
CA PHE A 77 26.30 24.13 -6.80
C PHE A 77 26.73 24.95 -5.57
N SER A 78 27.24 24.26 -4.56
CA SER A 78 27.91 24.87 -3.41
C SER A 78 29.15 24.06 -3.04
N ARG A 79 30.09 24.65 -2.30
CA ARG A 79 31.31 23.98 -1.82
C ARG A 79 31.26 23.74 -0.32
N THR A 80 31.80 22.62 0.13
CA THR A 80 32.01 22.35 1.56
C THR A 80 33.19 23.18 2.10
N ARG A 81 33.41 23.14 3.41
CA ARG A 81 34.61 23.75 4.02
C ARG A 81 35.92 23.14 3.48
N SER A 82 35.89 21.87 3.03
CA SER A 82 37.04 21.20 2.41
C SER A 82 37.22 21.54 0.93
N GLY A 83 36.35 22.38 0.34
CA GLY A 83 36.41 22.76 -1.08
C GLY A 83 35.67 21.82 -2.04
N ALA A 84 35.12 20.70 -1.55
CA ALA A 84 34.40 19.73 -2.37
C ALA A 84 33.07 20.30 -2.86
N ILE A 85 32.81 20.17 -4.16
CA ILE A 85 31.54 20.58 -4.78
C ILE A 85 30.44 19.59 -4.35
N TYR A 86 29.25 20.09 -4.01
CA TYR A 86 28.10 19.25 -3.69
C TYR A 86 26.79 19.82 -4.23
N SER A 87 25.83 18.91 -4.47
CA SER A 87 24.47 19.25 -4.88
C SER A 87 23.56 19.42 -3.66
N ARG A 88 23.04 20.63 -3.48
CA ARG A 88 22.06 20.96 -2.42
C ARG A 88 20.76 20.16 -2.53
N ARG A 89 20.37 19.74 -3.74
CA ARG A 89 19.19 18.89 -3.94
C ARG A 89 19.47 17.48 -3.45
N MET A 90 20.54 16.86 -3.93
CA MET A 90 20.88 15.47 -3.59
C MET A 90 21.10 15.28 -2.10
N THR A 91 21.80 16.22 -1.45
CA THR A 91 22.03 16.17 0.00
C THR A 91 20.75 16.34 0.82
N ARG A 92 19.79 17.17 0.38
CA ARG A 92 18.47 17.27 1.01
C ARG A 92 17.64 16.01 0.79
N ASP A 93 17.68 15.45 -0.41
CA ASP A 93 16.94 14.24 -0.77
C ASP A 93 17.48 13.03 -0.01
N ASP A 94 18.80 12.91 0.16
CA ASP A 94 19.40 11.86 0.98
C ASP A 94 19.07 12.02 2.46
N LYS A 95 19.12 13.25 3.01
CA LYS A 95 18.66 13.50 4.39
C LYS A 95 17.19 13.11 4.59
N LYS A 96 16.32 13.49 3.66
CA LYS A 96 14.90 13.09 3.67
C LYS A 96 14.74 11.58 3.59
N SER A 97 15.46 10.93 2.68
CA SER A 97 15.44 9.48 2.50
C SER A 97 15.97 8.75 3.73
N ALA A 98 17.09 9.19 4.31
CA ALA A 98 17.65 8.64 5.54
C ALA A 98 16.67 8.79 6.72
N GLN A 99 15.99 9.93 6.84
CA GLN A 99 14.95 10.12 7.86
C GLN A 99 13.75 9.20 7.62
N ALA A 100 13.28 9.08 6.37
CA ALA A 100 12.21 8.18 6.01
C ALA A 100 12.56 6.71 6.29
N ARG A 101 13.81 6.28 6.03
CA ARG A 101 14.32 4.95 6.39
C ARG A 101 14.30 4.74 7.91
N LYS A 102 14.73 5.72 8.71
CA LYS A 102 14.68 5.65 10.18
C LYS A 102 13.25 5.51 10.69
N ASN A 103 12.34 6.35 10.17
CA ASN A 103 10.92 6.31 10.53
C ASN A 103 10.28 4.98 10.09
N GLY A 104 10.61 4.49 8.89
CA GLY A 104 10.12 3.22 8.35
C GLY A 104 10.67 1.99 9.08
N LYS A 105 11.90 2.06 9.62
CA LYS A 105 12.48 0.97 10.45
C LYS A 105 11.68 0.72 11.73
N ASN A 106 11.10 1.78 12.30
CA ASN A 106 10.19 1.69 13.44
C ASN A 106 8.71 1.53 12.99
N GLY A 107 8.47 1.49 11.68
CA GLY A 107 7.15 1.31 11.08
C GLY A 107 6.77 -0.16 10.97
N GLY A 108 5.78 -0.55 11.75
CA GLY A 108 5.10 -1.84 11.72
C GLY A 108 3.67 -1.66 12.24
N ASN A 109 2.82 -2.67 12.07
CA ASN A 109 1.39 -2.67 12.41
C ASN A 109 1.05 -1.70 13.57
N PRO A 110 0.24 -0.64 13.35
CA PRO A 110 -0.06 0.37 14.37
C PRO A 110 -0.72 -0.18 15.64
N ILE A 111 -1.18 -1.44 15.61
CA ILE A 111 -1.70 -2.16 16.77
C ILE A 111 -0.59 -2.54 17.78
N LEU A 112 0.70 -2.48 17.38
CA LEU A 112 1.85 -2.80 18.25
C LEU A 112 2.52 -1.57 18.88
N CYS A 113 2.11 -0.34 18.52
CA CYS A 113 2.64 0.87 19.12
C CYS A 113 1.83 1.22 20.38
N ASN A 114 2.44 1.06 21.55
CA ASN A 114 1.86 1.50 22.82
C ASN A 114 1.43 2.96 22.73
N SER A 115 0.14 3.20 22.94
CA SER A 115 -0.55 4.49 22.93
C SER A 115 -0.23 5.33 24.17
N LYS A 116 1.05 5.58 24.43
CA LYS A 116 1.50 6.54 25.43
C LYS A 116 2.59 7.45 24.85
N GLY A 117 2.17 8.66 24.50
CA GLY A 117 3.07 9.81 24.35
C GLY A 117 3.56 10.09 22.93
N ASN A 118 2.66 10.41 22.00
CA ASN A 118 3.05 11.24 20.85
C ASN A 118 2.60 12.67 21.13
N THR A 119 3.57 13.58 21.21
CA THR A 119 3.36 15.04 21.17
C THR A 119 2.66 15.41 19.85
N PRO A 120 1.76 16.40 19.82
CA PRO A 120 1.10 16.81 18.59
C PRO A 120 2.15 17.20 17.53
N PRO A 121 1.97 16.80 16.26
CA PRO A 121 2.88 17.21 15.20
C PRO A 121 2.80 18.73 15.01
N ASP A 122 3.97 19.38 15.01
CA ASP A 122 4.15 20.83 14.89
C ASP A 122 3.97 21.34 13.43
N ASN A 123 3.25 20.58 12.61
CA ASN A 123 3.12 20.89 11.18
C ASN A 123 1.71 21.44 10.89
N PRO A 124 1.58 22.59 10.20
CA PRO A 124 0.28 23.14 9.81
C PRO A 124 -0.51 22.13 8.99
N GLN A 125 -1.81 22.06 9.27
CA GLN A 125 -2.76 21.18 8.60
C GLN A 125 -2.92 21.62 7.14
N ASP A 126 -2.32 20.85 6.23
CA ASP A 126 -2.40 21.10 4.79
C ASP A 126 -3.85 20.94 4.32
N LYS A 127 -4.46 22.06 3.92
CA LYS A 127 -5.80 22.09 3.36
C LYS A 127 -5.71 21.71 1.88
N GLY A 128 -6.13 20.48 1.58
CA GLY A 128 -6.90 20.20 0.38
C GLY A 128 -6.13 19.60 -0.78
N GLY A 129 -6.42 18.32 -1.02
CA GLY A 129 -6.89 17.89 -2.33
C GLY A 129 -5.83 17.61 -3.39
N ASP A 130 -4.96 16.63 -3.16
CA ASP A 130 -4.46 15.84 -4.27
C ASP A 130 -4.46 14.34 -3.91
N LYS A 131 -5.38 13.59 -4.54
CA LYS A 131 -5.54 12.16 -4.35
C LYS A 131 -4.36 11.46 -5.02
N THR A 132 -3.28 11.27 -4.27
CA THR A 132 -2.16 10.44 -4.73
C THR A 132 -2.70 9.03 -5.05
N GLN A 133 -2.48 8.58 -6.28
CA GLN A 133 -2.87 7.25 -6.77
C GLN A 133 -2.43 6.16 -5.78
N LYS A 134 -3.33 5.22 -5.47
CA LYS A 134 -2.99 3.91 -4.89
C LYS A 134 -2.11 3.18 -5.92
N PRO A 135 -0.83 2.86 -5.63
CA PRO A 135 -0.11 1.95 -6.50
C PRO A 135 -0.65 0.55 -6.28
N GLU A 136 -1.29 -0.04 -7.29
CA GLU A 136 -1.63 -1.46 -7.27
C GLU A 136 -0.34 -2.29 -7.32
N ALA A 137 -0.18 -3.17 -6.34
CA ALA A 137 0.92 -4.12 -6.30
C ALA A 137 0.72 -5.15 -7.43
N ARG A 138 1.43 -4.97 -8.54
CA ARG A 138 1.46 -5.92 -9.65
C ARG A 138 2.21 -7.19 -9.21
N SER A 139 1.49 -8.16 -8.65
CA SER A 139 2.00 -9.52 -8.46
C SER A 139 2.26 -10.14 -9.83
N GLN A 140 3.53 -10.20 -10.23
CA GLN A 140 3.96 -11.03 -11.36
C GLN A 140 4.06 -12.48 -10.88
N LYS A 141 3.11 -13.31 -11.30
CA LYS A 141 3.26 -14.77 -11.31
C LYS A 141 3.69 -15.15 -12.73
N PRO A 142 4.80 -15.88 -12.94
CA PRO A 142 5.20 -16.30 -14.28
C PRO A 142 4.36 -17.52 -14.67
N GLU A 143 3.56 -17.37 -15.73
CA GLU A 143 2.92 -18.50 -16.42
C GLU A 143 3.58 -18.65 -17.80
N ARG A 144 3.88 -19.91 -18.10
CA ARG A 144 4.83 -20.35 -19.13
C ARG A 144 4.28 -20.19 -20.54
N GLU A 145 5.21 -20.02 -21.47
CA GLU A 145 5.09 -20.00 -22.93
C GLU A 145 4.24 -21.15 -23.49
N ASN A 146 3.40 -20.82 -24.48
CA ASN A 146 3.53 -21.37 -25.83
C ASN A 146 2.54 -20.69 -26.81
N ILE A 147 3.10 -20.06 -27.85
CA ILE A 147 2.42 -19.74 -29.11
C ILE A 147 3.06 -20.68 -30.17
N PRO A 148 2.33 -21.10 -31.21
CA PRO A 148 2.59 -20.44 -32.48
C PRO A 148 1.35 -20.11 -33.34
N LEU A 149 1.55 -19.02 -34.09
CA LEU A 149 0.80 -18.40 -35.19
C LEU A 149 0.02 -19.35 -36.13
N SER A 150 -1.10 -18.87 -36.71
CA SER A 150 -1.19 -18.62 -38.18
C SER A 150 -2.53 -18.00 -38.65
N GLN A 151 -2.42 -16.87 -39.37
CA GLN A 151 -3.10 -16.44 -40.62
C GLN A 151 -4.62 -16.16 -40.74
N LYS A 152 -4.91 -14.91 -41.16
CA LYS A 152 -5.49 -14.45 -42.46
C LYS A 152 -6.81 -13.65 -42.48
N SER A 153 -6.76 -12.54 -43.26
CA SER A 153 -7.79 -11.79 -44.03
C SER A 153 -8.98 -11.15 -43.28
N SER A 154 -9.28 -9.83 -43.36
CA SER A 154 -9.57 -8.89 -44.48
C SER A 154 -11.06 -8.80 -44.86
N ALA A 155 -11.51 -7.56 -45.14
CA ALA A 155 -12.83 -7.01 -45.54
C ALA A 155 -13.86 -6.78 -44.39
N ARG A 156 -14.22 -5.55 -44.01
CA ARG A 156 -15.01 -4.46 -44.67
C ARG A 156 -16.53 -4.67 -44.58
N SER A 157 -17.21 -3.77 -43.85
CA SER A 157 -18.53 -3.10 -44.10
C SER A 157 -19.28 -2.82 -42.77
N SER A 158 -19.37 -1.56 -42.35
CA SER A 158 -20.58 -0.68 -42.31
C SER A 158 -21.62 -0.99 -41.23
N GLU A 159 -21.62 -0.14 -40.17
CA GLU A 159 -22.72 0.46 -39.34
C GLU A 159 -24.05 -0.29 -39.04
N PRO A 160 -24.84 0.07 -37.99
CA PRO A 160 -24.72 1.20 -37.05
C PRO A 160 -24.83 0.84 -35.55
N VAL A 161 -24.57 1.86 -34.75
CA VAL A 161 -24.68 1.97 -33.29
C VAL A 161 -26.15 1.83 -32.83
N SER A 162 -26.39 0.97 -31.83
CA SER A 162 -27.60 0.96 -31.02
C SER A 162 -27.22 1.35 -29.59
N GLU A 163 -27.57 2.58 -29.21
CA GLU A 163 -27.60 3.05 -27.83
C GLU A 163 -28.60 2.18 -27.03
N GLN A 164 -28.10 1.46 -26.05
CA GLN A 164 -28.91 0.92 -24.95
C GLN A 164 -28.27 1.46 -23.67
N PRO A 165 -28.97 2.30 -22.89
CA PRO A 165 -28.50 2.75 -21.59
C PRO A 165 -28.23 1.54 -20.70
N PHE A 166 -27.01 1.39 -20.21
CA PHE A 166 -26.76 0.47 -19.10
C PHE A 166 -27.42 1.08 -17.86
N GLU A 167 -28.67 0.71 -17.64
CA GLU A 167 -29.37 0.86 -16.38
C GLU A 167 -28.54 0.21 -15.29
N VAL A 168 -28.05 1.07 -14.39
CA VAL A 168 -27.50 0.65 -13.11
C VAL A 168 -28.71 0.19 -12.29
N PRO A 169 -28.84 -1.10 -11.91
CA PRO A 169 -29.97 -1.48 -11.07
C PRO A 169 -29.75 -0.87 -9.68
N ASP A 170 -30.58 0.13 -9.39
CA ASP A 170 -30.79 0.67 -8.06
C ASP A 170 -31.45 -0.41 -7.17
N ARG A 171 -30.81 -0.60 -6.01
CA ARG A 171 -31.30 -1.13 -4.73
C ARG A 171 -32.68 -1.83 -4.69
N SER A 172 -32.67 -3.10 -4.28
CA SER A 172 -33.73 -3.66 -3.44
C SER A 172 -33.13 -4.43 -2.26
N GLY A 173 -33.20 -3.83 -1.07
CA GLY A 173 -32.84 -4.43 0.22
C GLY A 173 -33.77 -5.56 0.67
N GLU A 174 -34.48 -6.22 -0.23
CA GLU A 174 -35.47 -7.27 0.07
C GLU A 174 -35.08 -8.67 -0.42
N GLN A 175 -34.06 -8.82 -1.29
CA GLN A 175 -33.58 -10.15 -1.73
C GLN A 175 -32.34 -10.66 -0.99
N SER A 176 -31.72 -9.86 -0.13
CA SER A 176 -30.57 -10.33 0.63
C SER A 176 -31.04 -11.19 1.80
N ARG A 177 -30.68 -12.47 1.84
CA ARG A 177 -30.89 -13.35 3.02
C ARG A 177 -29.98 -12.99 4.20
N PHE A 178 -29.38 -11.80 4.17
CA PHE A 178 -28.54 -11.25 5.22
C PHE A 178 -29.28 -10.97 6.55
N PRO A 179 -30.57 -10.56 6.60
CA PRO A 179 -31.28 -10.44 7.88
C PRO A 179 -31.41 -11.79 8.61
N GLU A 180 -31.61 -12.89 7.87
CA GLU A 180 -31.61 -14.26 8.41
C GLU A 180 -30.22 -14.67 8.90
N PHE A 181 -29.20 -14.42 8.05
CA PHE A 181 -27.82 -14.09 8.40
C PHE A 181 -27.61 -13.61 9.83
N TRP A 182 -27.94 -12.34 9.96
CA TRP A 182 -27.70 -11.53 11.12
C TRP A 182 -28.43 -12.11 12.31
N GLY A 183 -29.70 -12.50 12.18
CA GLY A 183 -30.51 -13.13 13.22
C GLY A 183 -29.89 -14.39 13.82
N ALA A 184 -29.27 -15.23 12.98
CA ALA A 184 -28.67 -16.49 13.40
C ALA A 184 -27.32 -16.34 14.14
N TYR A 185 -26.60 -15.24 13.97
CA TYR A 185 -25.23 -15.10 14.48
C TYR A 185 -25.19 -14.70 15.97
N PRO A 186 -24.34 -15.33 16.82
CA PRO A 186 -24.33 -15.11 18.27
C PRO A 186 -23.85 -13.71 18.71
N LEU A 187 -23.01 -13.04 17.91
CA LEU A 187 -22.45 -11.72 18.23
C LEU A 187 -22.80 -10.68 17.15
N LYS A 188 -23.45 -9.58 17.53
CA LYS A 188 -23.84 -8.50 16.61
C LYS A 188 -22.80 -7.38 16.58
N ALA A 189 -21.73 -7.54 15.81
CA ALA A 189 -20.67 -6.56 15.67
C ALA A 189 -20.41 -6.18 14.20
N ASN A 190 -20.24 -4.89 13.91
CA ASN A 190 -19.89 -4.34 12.59
C ASN A 190 -20.82 -4.78 11.44
N MET A 191 -22.12 -4.47 11.55
CA MET A 191 -23.18 -4.87 10.62
C MET A 191 -22.88 -4.55 9.14
N VAL A 192 -22.50 -3.30 8.83
CA VAL A 192 -22.20 -2.85 7.45
C VAL A 192 -21.09 -3.69 6.81
N LYS A 193 -20.07 -4.05 7.59
CA LYS A 193 -18.96 -4.87 7.10
C LYS A 193 -19.37 -6.32 6.93
N ALA A 194 -20.20 -6.85 7.82
CA ALA A 194 -20.71 -8.21 7.71
C ALA A 194 -21.62 -8.37 6.49
N GLU A 195 -22.43 -7.37 6.18
CA GLU A 195 -23.31 -7.34 5.00
C GLU A 195 -22.49 -7.39 3.71
N ALA A 196 -21.46 -6.54 3.59
CA ALA A 196 -20.58 -6.53 2.44
C ALA A 196 -19.86 -7.88 2.21
N GLU A 197 -19.39 -8.53 3.28
CA GLU A 197 -18.76 -9.85 3.19
C GLU A 197 -19.77 -10.96 2.86
N PHE A 198 -21.02 -10.85 3.32
CA PHE A 198 -22.10 -11.79 2.99
C PHE A 198 -22.45 -11.72 1.50
N ILE A 199 -22.64 -10.51 0.97
CA ILE A 199 -22.85 -10.28 -0.46
C ILE A 199 -21.67 -10.84 -1.26
N THR A 200 -20.44 -10.54 -0.83
CA THR A 200 -19.21 -11.05 -1.48
C THR A 200 -19.14 -12.58 -1.48
N ALA A 201 -19.57 -13.24 -0.41
CA ALA A 201 -19.63 -14.70 -0.34
C ALA A 201 -20.63 -15.28 -1.35
N THR A 202 -21.83 -14.69 -1.45
CA THR A 202 -22.86 -15.13 -2.40
C THR A 202 -22.46 -14.91 -3.86
N LEU A 203 -21.83 -13.75 -4.16
CA LEU A 203 -21.28 -13.47 -5.50
C LEU A 203 -20.16 -14.43 -5.90
N ARG A 204 -19.41 -14.97 -4.92
CA ARG A 204 -18.37 -15.98 -5.13
C ARG A 204 -18.91 -17.40 -5.22
N GLY A 205 -20.24 -17.58 -5.25
CA GLY A 205 -20.91 -18.87 -5.44
C GLY A 205 -21.21 -19.63 -4.15
N ALA A 206 -21.14 -19.00 -2.97
CA ALA A 206 -21.62 -19.63 -1.75
C ALA A 206 -23.16 -19.59 -1.69
N ASP A 207 -23.79 -20.72 -1.43
CA ASP A 207 -25.24 -20.79 -1.21
C ASP A 207 -25.60 -20.06 0.11
N PRO A 208 -26.45 -19.02 0.07
CA PRO A 208 -26.90 -18.30 1.26
C PRO A 208 -27.47 -19.21 2.36
N GLU A 209 -28.19 -20.30 2.00
CA GLU A 209 -28.78 -21.22 2.98
C GLU A 209 -27.70 -22.02 3.74
N VAL A 210 -26.64 -22.41 3.05
CA VAL A 210 -25.50 -23.11 3.67
C VAL A 210 -24.79 -22.20 4.68
N VAL A 211 -24.62 -20.92 4.32
CA VAL A 211 -23.99 -19.93 5.21
C VAL A 211 -24.85 -19.68 6.46
N ILE A 212 -26.18 -19.55 6.29
CA ILE A 212 -27.13 -19.32 7.39
C ILE A 212 -27.22 -20.54 8.30
N SER A 213 -27.34 -21.74 7.75
CA SER A 213 -27.41 -22.98 8.53
C SER A 213 -26.12 -23.25 9.31
N ALA A 214 -24.95 -22.97 8.72
CA ALA A 214 -23.68 -23.02 9.43
C ALA A 214 -23.58 -21.99 10.55
N ALA A 215 -24.09 -20.77 10.35
CA ALA A 215 -24.14 -19.74 11.40
C ALA A 215 -25.03 -20.17 12.57
N ARG A 216 -26.19 -20.80 12.32
CA ARG A 216 -27.06 -21.36 13.37
C ARG A 216 -26.35 -22.46 14.17
N ARG A 217 -25.65 -23.38 13.51
CA ARG A 217 -24.83 -24.43 14.16
C ARG A 217 -23.71 -23.83 15.00
N PHE A 218 -23.04 -22.80 14.46
CA PHE A 218 -22.00 -22.08 15.17
C PHE A 218 -22.57 -21.41 16.43
N ALA A 219 -23.71 -20.72 16.33
CA ALA A 219 -24.38 -20.10 17.47
C ALA A 219 -24.69 -21.11 18.59
N ALA A 220 -25.20 -22.29 18.23
CA ALA A 220 -25.45 -23.38 19.19
C ALA A 220 -24.17 -23.83 19.91
N SER A 221 -23.04 -23.96 19.19
CA SER A 221 -21.74 -24.35 19.77
C SER A 221 -21.09 -23.28 20.67
N GLN A 222 -21.56 -22.03 20.58
CA GLN A 222 -21.06 -20.89 21.36
C GLN A 222 -21.99 -20.53 22.53
N GLN A 223 -23.11 -21.25 22.73
CA GLN A 223 -23.97 -21.03 23.90
C GLN A 223 -23.20 -21.29 25.20
N GLY A 224 -23.17 -20.30 26.09
CA GLY A 224 -22.48 -20.37 27.39
C GLY A 224 -21.00 -19.99 27.38
N LYS A 225 -20.43 -19.59 26.23
CA LYS A 225 -19.05 -19.08 26.13
C LYS A 225 -19.03 -17.54 26.21
N ASP A 226 -17.91 -16.99 26.70
CA ASP A 226 -17.71 -15.55 26.81
C ASP A 226 -17.74 -14.87 25.42
N PRO A 227 -18.60 -13.84 25.21
CA PRO A 227 -18.71 -13.10 23.95
C PRO A 227 -17.38 -12.54 23.41
N THR A 228 -16.40 -12.34 24.29
CA THR A 228 -15.07 -11.78 23.95
C THR A 228 -14.28 -12.68 22.99
N TYR A 229 -14.49 -14.00 23.03
CA TYR A 229 -13.78 -14.96 22.20
C TYR A 229 -14.58 -15.40 20.96
N ILE A 230 -15.78 -14.87 20.77
CA ILE A 230 -16.61 -15.16 19.60
C ILE A 230 -16.09 -14.30 18.43
N PRO A 231 -15.74 -14.90 17.28
CA PRO A 231 -15.31 -14.14 16.11
C PRO A 231 -16.39 -13.17 15.65
N GLN A 232 -15.98 -12.00 15.16
CA GLN A 232 -16.91 -11.05 14.55
C GLN A 232 -17.52 -11.65 13.27
N PRO A 233 -18.80 -11.39 12.97
CA PRO A 233 -19.49 -11.98 11.82
C PRO A 233 -18.81 -11.68 10.48
N ALA A 234 -18.28 -10.46 10.31
CA ALA A 234 -17.51 -10.10 9.11
C ALA A 234 -16.24 -10.96 8.94
N ASN A 235 -15.51 -11.23 10.04
CA ASN A 235 -14.29 -12.06 9.99
C ASN A 235 -14.64 -13.55 9.79
N TRP A 236 -15.78 -13.99 10.33
CA TRP A 236 -16.27 -15.35 10.13
C TRP A 236 -16.65 -15.61 8.67
N LEU A 237 -17.34 -14.65 8.03
CA LEU A 237 -17.65 -14.69 6.60
C LEU A 237 -16.40 -14.57 5.72
N LYS A 238 -15.51 -13.61 6.01
CA LYS A 238 -14.28 -13.41 5.24
C LYS A 238 -13.40 -14.66 5.19
N ASN A 239 -13.31 -15.37 6.30
CA ASN A 239 -12.50 -16.59 6.43
C ASN A 239 -13.23 -17.86 5.96
N ARG A 240 -14.40 -17.74 5.33
CA ARG A 240 -15.21 -18.86 4.85
C ARG A 240 -15.51 -19.93 5.91
N ARG A 241 -15.65 -19.54 7.18
CA ARG A 241 -15.79 -20.49 8.30
C ARG A 241 -17.07 -21.33 8.27
N TRP A 242 -17.97 -21.10 7.31
CA TRP A 242 -19.09 -22.00 7.02
C TRP A 242 -18.66 -23.29 6.30
N THR A 243 -17.44 -23.34 5.73
CA THR A 243 -16.88 -24.55 5.10
C THR A 243 -16.05 -25.41 6.05
N ASP A 244 -15.68 -24.89 7.22
CA ASP A 244 -14.95 -25.64 8.21
C ASP A 244 -15.87 -26.69 8.85
N GLU A 245 -15.38 -27.92 9.04
CA GLU A 245 -16.08 -28.95 9.80
C GLU A 245 -16.26 -28.48 11.24
N ILE A 246 -17.45 -27.95 11.57
CA ILE A 246 -17.82 -27.68 12.95
C ILE A 246 -17.96 -29.05 13.62
N PRO A 247 -17.12 -29.41 14.61
CA PRO A 247 -17.28 -30.68 15.29
C PRO A 247 -18.69 -30.73 15.88
N ALA A 248 -19.39 -31.85 15.64
CA ALA A 248 -20.72 -32.08 16.19
C ALA A 248 -20.70 -31.71 17.68
N ALA A 249 -21.68 -30.89 18.08
CA ALA A 249 -21.78 -30.36 19.43
C ALA A 249 -21.36 -31.44 20.44
N ALA A 250 -20.22 -31.22 21.11
CA ALA A 250 -19.80 -32.13 22.15
C ALA A 250 -20.98 -32.26 23.12
N PRO A 251 -21.39 -33.49 23.49
CA PRO A 251 -22.49 -33.67 24.41
C PRO A 251 -22.23 -32.80 25.64
N PRO A 252 -23.28 -32.18 26.23
CA PRO A 252 -23.11 -31.33 27.39
C PRO A 252 -22.25 -32.08 28.40
N ASP A 253 -21.24 -31.40 28.94
CA ASP A 253 -20.37 -31.95 29.96
C ASP A 253 -21.24 -32.71 30.97
N PRO A 254 -20.98 -34.01 31.24
CA PRO A 254 -21.78 -34.77 32.19
C PRO A 254 -21.92 -34.06 33.54
N GLU A 255 -21.00 -33.16 33.88
CA GLU A 255 -21.13 -32.28 35.05
C GLU A 255 -22.21 -31.19 34.90
N GLN A 256 -22.33 -30.55 33.73
CA GLN A 256 -23.40 -29.59 33.44
C GLN A 256 -24.77 -30.27 33.34
N ALA A 257 -24.87 -31.45 32.72
CA ALA A 257 -26.11 -32.22 32.69
C ALA A 257 -26.56 -32.66 34.11
N ARG A 258 -25.59 -32.98 34.99
CA ARG A 258 -25.85 -33.24 36.42
C ARG A 258 -26.30 -32.00 37.17
N ARG A 259 -25.69 -30.83 36.92
CA ARG A 259 -26.09 -29.56 37.56
C ARG A 259 -27.50 -29.12 37.16
N ILE A 260 -27.86 -29.25 35.88
CA ILE A 260 -29.20 -28.92 35.38
C ILE A 260 -30.24 -29.89 35.96
N ARG A 261 -29.97 -31.21 35.95
CA ARG A 261 -30.86 -32.19 36.60
C ARG A 261 -30.97 -31.98 38.12
N ALA A 262 -29.90 -31.57 38.79
CA ALA A 262 -29.94 -31.28 40.23
C ALA A 262 -30.77 -30.03 40.53
N LEU A 263 -30.68 -28.98 39.69
CA LEU A 263 -31.50 -27.78 39.82
C LEU A 263 -32.98 -28.06 39.53
N GLU A 264 -33.29 -28.85 38.50
CA GLU A 264 -34.68 -29.26 38.20
C GLU A 264 -35.27 -30.20 39.27
N ALA A 265 -34.47 -31.11 39.83
CA ALA A 265 -34.89 -31.96 40.94
C ALA A 265 -35.09 -31.18 42.25
N THR A 266 -34.34 -30.09 42.43
CA THR A 266 -34.52 -29.19 43.58
C THR A 266 -35.77 -28.33 43.38
N ALA A 267 -36.03 -27.83 42.17
CA ALA A 267 -37.23 -27.06 41.85
C ALA A 267 -38.52 -27.90 41.99
N ARG A 268 -38.47 -29.20 41.72
CA ARG A 268 -39.61 -30.14 41.93
C ARG A 268 -39.83 -30.58 43.38
N ARG A 269 -38.89 -30.28 44.30
CA ARG A 269 -39.05 -30.53 45.75
C ARG A 269 -39.64 -29.34 46.51
N PHE A 270 -39.81 -28.20 45.85
CA PHE A 270 -40.35 -26.97 46.42
C PHE A 270 -41.63 -26.48 45.70
N ALA A 271 -42.26 -27.35 44.92
CA ALA A 271 -43.61 -27.19 44.36
C ALA A 271 -44.51 -28.30 44.93
#